data_AF-A0A358BC42-F1
#
_entry.id   AF-A0A358BC42-F1
#
_cell.length_a   1.000
_cell.length_b   1.000
_cell.length_c   1.000
_cell.angle_alpha   90.00
_cell.angle_beta   90.00
_cell.angle_gamma   90.00
#
_symmetry.space_group_name_H-M   'P 1'
#
loop_
_entity.id
_entity.type
_entity.pdbx_description
1 polymer ?
#
loop_
_entity_poly.entity_id
_entity_poly.type
_entity_poly.pdbx_seq_one_letter_code
_entity_poly.pdbx_strand_id
1 'polypeptide(L)' 'MLARAVKGLAKMGDKRPTKLKKLLGQLKSFVGHGGTADDVDALSRRLEDAKVIQVVGDLVLYP' A
#
# COMPACT_ATOMS: atom_id res chain seq x y z
N MET A 1 -4.68 -10.87 -2.91
CA MET A 1 -4.32 -9.75 -2.01
C MET A 1 -4.06 -8.45 -2.76
N LEU A 2 -3.19 -8.43 -3.78
CA LEU A 2 -2.87 -7.22 -4.57
C LEU A 2 -4.12 -6.49 -5.10
N ALA A 3 -5.02 -7.19 -5.80
CA ALA A 3 -6.25 -6.59 -6.34
C ALA A 3 -7.14 -5.92 -5.26
N ARG A 4 -7.15 -6.45 -4.03
CA ARG A 4 -7.90 -5.86 -2.91
C ARG A 4 -7.26 -4.56 -2.43
N ALA A 5 -5.93 -4.54 -2.34
CA ALA A 5 -5.18 -3.34 -1.98
C ALA A 5 -5.30 -2.25 -3.05
N VAL A 6 -5.17 -2.60 -4.34
CA VAL A 6 -5.37 -1.68 -5.47
C VAL A 6 -6.77 -1.08 -5.44
N LYS A 7 -7.80 -1.91 -5.33
CA LYS A 7 -9.19 -1.45 -5.24
C LYS A 7 -9.43 -0.59 -3.99
N GLY A 8 -8.84 -0.96 -2.86
CA GLY A 8 -8.92 -0.21 -1.61
C GLY A 8 -8.29 1.18 -1.72
N LEU A 9 -7.10 1.28 -2.31
CA LEU A 9 -6.41 2.54 -2.57
C LEU A 9 -7.16 3.39 -3.60
N ALA A 10 -7.64 2.79 -4.69
CA ALA A 10 -8.42 3.51 -5.70
C ALA A 10 -9.71 4.10 -5.12
N LYS A 11 -10.41 3.35 -4.24
CA LYS A 11 -11.62 3.82 -3.54
C LYS A 11 -11.35 4.99 -2.60
N MET A 12 -10.10 5.17 -2.13
CA MET A 12 -9.74 6.28 -1.24
C MET A 12 -9.57 7.61 -1.97
N GLY A 13 -9.33 7.63 -3.29
CA GLY A 13 -9.18 8.86 -4.07
C GLY A 13 -8.15 9.82 -3.47
N ASP A 14 -8.57 11.04 -3.11
CA ASP A 14 -7.70 12.06 -2.50
C ASP A 14 -7.27 11.73 -1.06
N LYS A 15 -7.92 10.75 -0.40
CA LYS A 15 -7.57 10.31 0.96
C LYS A 15 -6.49 9.23 0.97
N ARG A 16 -5.89 8.93 -0.17
CA ARG A 16 -4.80 7.96 -0.29
C ARG A 16 -3.62 8.37 0.62
N PRO A 17 -3.00 7.43 1.33
CA PRO A 17 -1.91 7.74 2.23
C PRO A 17 -0.68 8.24 1.46
N THR A 18 -0.27 9.48 1.71
CA THR A 18 0.93 10.11 1.10
C THR A 18 2.21 9.90 1.91
N LYS A 19 2.11 9.35 3.12
CA LYS A 19 3.24 8.99 3.98
C LYS A 19 3.39 7.48 4.05
N LEU A 20 4.63 6.99 3.97
CA LEU A 20 4.96 5.57 3.98
C LEU A 20 4.41 4.87 5.22
N LYS A 21 4.61 5.45 6.42
CA LYS A 21 4.07 4.90 7.67
C LYS A 21 2.55 4.69 7.65
N LYS A 22 1.80 5.63 7.04
CA LYS A 22 0.34 5.51 6.91
C LYS A 22 -0.04 4.46 5.87
N LEU A 23 0.69 4.39 4.76
CA LEU A 23 0.50 3.36 3.76
C LEU A 23 0.70 1.96 4.36
N LEU A 24 1.82 1.72 5.04
CA LEU A 24 2.13 0.43 5.67
C LEU A 24 1.06 0.00 6.68
N GLY A 25 0.57 0.94 7.50
CA GLY A 25 -0.54 0.68 8.42
C GLY A 25 -1.82 0.27 7.68
N GLN A 26 -2.08 0.86 6.51
CA GLN A 26 -3.23 0.50 5.69
C GLN A 26 -3.04 -0.84 4.96
N LEU A 27 -1.84 -1.10 4.45
CA LEU A 27 -1.49 -2.38 3.84
C LEU A 27 -1.62 -3.51 4.85
N LYS A 28 -1.19 -3.33 6.11
CA LYS A 28 -1.40 -4.28 7.19
C LYS A 28 -2.89 -4.64 7.36
N SER A 29 -3.78 -3.65 7.30
CA SER A 29 -5.24 -3.89 7.32
C SER A 29 -5.73 -4.69 6.11
N PHE A 30 -5.08 -4.60 4.94
CA PHE A 30 -5.42 -5.41 3.77
C PHE A 30 -4.87 -6.84 3.80
N VAL A 31 -3.71 -7.07 4.43
CA VAL A 31 -3.15 -8.42 4.63
C VAL A 31 -3.97 -9.21 5.65
N GLY A 32 -4.53 -8.53 6.67
CA GLY A 32 -5.42 -9.12 7.67
C GLY A 32 -4.71 -9.46 8.99
N HIS A 33 -5.47 -9.99 9.97
CA HIS A 33 -5.04 -10.14 11.38
C HIS A 33 -3.88 -11.15 11.61
N GLY A 34 -3.42 -11.86 10.57
CA GLY A 34 -2.27 -12.76 10.61
C GLY A 34 -1.10 -12.34 9.71
N GLY A 35 -1.20 -11.18 9.06
CA GLY A 35 -0.15 -10.69 8.16
C GLY A 35 1.10 -10.27 8.93
N THR A 36 2.25 -10.81 8.52
CA THR A 36 3.55 -10.42 9.06
C THR A 36 4.01 -9.08 8.47
N ALA A 37 5.07 -8.51 9.04
CA ALA A 37 5.72 -7.34 8.43
C ALA A 37 6.26 -7.65 7.03
N ASP A 38 6.70 -8.89 6.80
CA ASP A 38 7.19 -9.36 5.49
C ASP A 38 6.07 -9.39 4.45
N ASP A 39 4.87 -9.85 4.82
CA ASP A 39 3.71 -9.84 3.93
C ASP A 39 3.31 -8.41 3.50
N VAL A 40 3.45 -7.45 4.42
CA VAL A 40 3.18 -6.03 4.16
C VAL A 40 4.24 -5.44 3.21
N ASP A 41 5.52 -5.76 3.43
CA ASP A 41 6.61 -5.35 2.55
C ASP A 41 6.46 -5.95 1.15
N ALA A 42 6.18 -7.25 1.06
CA ALA A 42 5.92 -7.95 -0.19
C ALA A 42 4.71 -7.36 -0.95
N LEU A 43 3.65 -6.98 -0.23
CA LEU A 43 2.50 -6.28 -0.83
C LEU A 43 2.87 -4.87 -1.30
N SER A 44 3.68 -4.12 -0.55
CA SER A 44 4.17 -2.80 -0.95
C SER A 44 4.97 -2.89 -2.25
N ARG A 45 5.93 -3.80 -2.34
CA ARG A 45 6.74 -4.03 -3.55
C ARG A 45 5.89 -4.40 -4.75
N ARG A 46 4.88 -5.25 -4.54
CA ARG A 46 3.93 -5.63 -5.61
C ARG A 46 3.08 -4.45 -6.10
N LEU A 47 2.75 -3.50 -5.23
CA LEU A 47 2.03 -2.29 -5.62
C LEU A 47 2.94 -1.33 -6.39
N GLU A 48 4.22 -1.23 -6.01
CA GLU A 48 5.22 -0.45 -6.76
C GLU A 48 5.50 -1.05 -8.14
N ASP A 49 5.69 -2.37 -8.23
CA ASP A 49 5.88 -3.09 -9.50
C ASP A 49 4.67 -2.92 -10.44
N ALA A 50 3.46 -2.98 -9.87
CA ALA A 50 2.22 -2.71 -10.60
C ALA A 50 2.01 -1.23 -10.95
N LYS A 51 2.95 -0.33 -10.63
CA LYS A 51 2.88 1.12 -10.82
C LYS A 51 1.64 1.76 -10.19
N VAL A 52 1.15 1.20 -9.09
CA VAL A 52 0.00 1.73 -8.35
C VAL A 52 0.43 2.79 -7.36
N ILE A 53 1.63 2.61 -6.80
CA ILE A 53 2.28 3.55 -5.89
C ILE A 53 3.74 3.68 -6.31
N GLN A 54 4.40 4.73 -5.83
CA GLN A 54 5.85 4.88 -5.89
C GLN A 54 6.33 5.43 -4.55
N VAL A 55 7.27 4.74 -3.91
CA VAL A 55 7.83 5.20 -2.62
C VAL A 55 9.11 6.00 -2.87
N VAL A 56 9.16 7.22 -2.37
CA VAL A 56 10.32 8.13 -2.46
C VAL A 56 10.67 8.60 -1.06
N GLY A 57 11.60 7.90 -0.40
CA GLY A 57 11.91 8.12 1.01
C GLY A 57 10.70 7.79 1.90
N ASP A 58 10.20 8.78 2.66
CA ASP A 58 8.97 8.64 3.46
C ASP A 58 7.68 9.02 2.68
N LEU A 59 7.81 9.50 1.44
CA LEU A 59 6.68 9.92 0.63
C LEU A 59 6.17 8.77 -0.25
N VAL A 60 4.85 8.73 -0.44
CA VAL A 60 4.17 7.82 -1.34
C VAL A 60 3.46 8.65 -2.42
N LEU A 61 3.88 8.42 -3.65
CA LEU A 61 3.30 9.01 -4.85
C LEU A 61 2.37 8.00 -5.51
N TYR A 62 1.41 8.51 -6.28
CA TYR A 62 0.44 7.71 -7.02
C TYR A 62 0.47 8.17 -8.48
N PRO A 63 1.23 7.48 -9.34
CA PRO A 63 1.33 7.82 -10.76
C PRO A 63 0.04 7.48 -11.53
#